data_AF-A0A679HTV7-F1
#
_entry.id   AF-A0A679HTV7-F1
#
_cell.length_a   1.000
_cell.length_b   1.000
_cell.length_c   1.000
_cell.angle_alpha   90.00
_cell.angle_beta   90.00
_cell.angle_gamma   90.00
#
_symmetry.space_group_name_H-M   'P 1'
#
loop_
_entity.id
_entity.type
_entity.pdbx_description
1 polymer ?
#
loop_
_entity_poly.entity_id
_entity_poly.type
_entity_poly.pdbx_seq_one_letter_code
_entity_poly.pdbx_strand_id
1 'polypeptide(L)'
;MPKTITQEFALKQGQFSKTGAFDALLDLDSRLFIDPHLLRRTTQPELSGARKTLEEHFTKVLRLLGHSRAKADVFWENAKTLLTFPEVQGLCIGYGKEGTAGSGIGPSLRDRLLKTAKEIIDVGIKDPEIFELVGLFAEDIGPDRISDMTAGIIQSHLKAFTRRVFKELNVKQSINPYSRKPIILVPKEILRPLPIAHDWSDVDIVAAHNEALRHRVNKQVGKTWKHATTRIAKRDLRKALLQNPELIRDLLNQYKSKPTEAYDFDKDPYGEVTWYQEANRLANQLQLALHLSPHPTNEEVLRVVLAICNKFKDAVENHDLARILYHERGDPRHESYAQRLFYAMADAYCEANNLDLSREANAGRGPVDFKVSAGYRTRIVVEIKLSSNSKLIGGFKRQVGEYAKSEKAYKAIYAVLDIGKGGKWRKRLSRAENELKKAGELVPLIFVIDAELKKSASRL
;
A
#
# COMPACT_ATOMS: atom_id res chain seq x y z
N MET A 1 5.90 -17.31 9.74
CA MET A 1 6.79 -16.28 9.15
C MET A 1 6.53 -16.09 7.65
N PRO A 2 6.31 -14.84 7.21
CA PRO A 2 6.28 -14.42 5.82
C PRO A 2 7.53 -14.83 5.06
N LYS A 3 7.45 -15.56 3.97
CA LYS A 3 8.66 -15.88 3.19
C LYS A 3 8.69 -15.12 1.88
N THR A 4 9.84 -14.55 1.58
CA THR A 4 10.17 -14.11 0.23
C THR A 4 10.30 -15.31 -0.70
N ILE A 5 10.25 -15.07 -2.02
CA ILE A 5 10.43 -16.12 -3.03
C ILE A 5 11.78 -16.82 -2.84
N THR A 6 12.84 -16.05 -2.61
CA THR A 6 14.18 -16.64 -2.40
C THR A 6 14.26 -17.51 -1.15
N GLN A 7 13.62 -17.10 -0.06
CA GLN A 7 13.57 -17.88 1.18
C GLN A 7 12.74 -19.16 1.01
N GLU A 8 11.57 -19.08 0.37
CA GLU A 8 10.68 -20.23 0.22
C GLU A 8 11.28 -21.32 -0.67
N PHE A 9 11.97 -20.94 -1.74
CA PHE A 9 12.62 -21.89 -2.65
C PHE A 9 14.10 -22.12 -2.36
N ALA A 10 14.63 -21.63 -1.23
CA ALA A 10 16.03 -21.73 -0.83
C ALA A 10 17.03 -21.30 -1.94
N LEU A 11 16.71 -20.20 -2.64
CA LEU A 11 17.49 -19.66 -3.75
C LEU A 11 18.62 -18.75 -3.24
N LYS A 12 19.75 -18.74 -3.95
CA LYS A 12 20.83 -17.79 -3.67
C LYS A 12 20.41 -16.38 -4.07
N GLN A 13 20.37 -15.44 -3.12
CA GLN A 13 19.93 -14.04 -3.36
C GLN A 13 20.64 -13.38 -4.53
N GLY A 14 21.96 -13.58 -4.65
CA GLY A 14 22.76 -12.99 -5.73
C GLY A 14 22.44 -13.57 -7.11
N GLN A 15 21.99 -14.83 -7.20
CA GLN A 15 21.53 -15.41 -8.48
C GLN A 15 20.14 -14.91 -8.83
N PHE A 16 19.21 -14.90 -7.86
CA PHE A 16 17.87 -14.38 -8.06
C PHE A 16 17.87 -12.91 -8.47
N SER A 17 18.68 -12.07 -7.82
CA SER A 17 18.76 -10.63 -8.10
C SER A 17 19.22 -10.32 -9.53
N LYS A 18 20.11 -11.15 -10.10
CA LYS A 18 20.57 -11.02 -11.50
C LYS A 18 19.47 -11.24 -12.53
N THR A 19 18.39 -11.92 -12.16
CA THR A 19 17.26 -12.19 -13.08
C THR A 19 16.37 -10.96 -13.32
N GLY A 20 16.53 -9.91 -12.50
CA GLY A 20 15.69 -8.71 -12.52
C GLY A 20 14.34 -8.88 -11.83
N ALA A 21 14.01 -10.07 -11.30
CA ALA A 21 12.76 -10.32 -10.60
C ALA A 21 12.69 -9.63 -9.24
N PHE A 22 11.50 -9.13 -8.90
CA PHE A 22 11.19 -8.66 -7.57
C PHE A 22 11.02 -9.85 -6.61
N ASP A 23 11.72 -9.78 -5.47
CA ASP A 23 11.70 -10.82 -4.43
C ASP A 23 10.56 -10.55 -3.44
N ALA A 24 9.34 -10.80 -3.90
CA ALA A 24 8.12 -10.50 -3.15
C ALA A 24 7.92 -11.44 -1.95
N LEU A 25 7.28 -10.92 -0.90
CA LEU A 25 6.72 -11.72 0.19
C LEU A 25 5.51 -12.50 -0.32
N LEU A 26 5.40 -13.79 0.00
CA LEU A 26 4.37 -14.66 -0.58
C LEU A 26 3.01 -14.62 0.14
N ASP A 27 2.96 -14.10 1.36
CA ASP A 27 1.74 -14.00 2.19
C ASP A 27 1.27 -12.56 2.40
N LEU A 28 2.04 -11.57 1.91
CA LEU A 28 1.75 -10.15 2.05
C LEU A 28 2.08 -9.37 0.78
N ASP A 29 1.18 -8.50 0.35
CA ASP A 29 1.45 -7.61 -0.76
C ASP A 29 2.44 -6.50 -0.36
N SER A 30 3.46 -6.31 -1.21
CA SER A 30 4.29 -5.10 -1.16
C SER A 30 3.49 -3.94 -1.75
N ARG A 31 3.57 -2.73 -1.15
CA ARG A 31 2.87 -1.54 -1.65
C ARG A 31 3.59 -0.94 -2.86
N LEU A 32 3.69 -1.75 -3.89
CA LEU A 32 4.23 -1.45 -5.19
C LEU A 32 3.14 -1.69 -6.23
N PHE A 33 3.27 -1.07 -7.39
CA PHE A 33 2.36 -1.27 -8.51
C PHE A 33 3.15 -1.30 -9.83
N ILE A 34 2.60 -1.98 -10.83
CA ILE A 34 3.14 -1.98 -12.19
C ILE A 34 2.77 -0.65 -12.84
N ASP A 35 3.76 0.20 -13.13
CA ASP A 35 3.58 1.44 -13.88
C ASP A 35 3.66 1.14 -15.39
N PRO A 36 2.56 1.29 -16.16
CA PRO A 36 2.56 1.01 -17.59
C PRO A 36 3.52 1.89 -18.39
N HIS A 37 3.92 3.06 -17.88
CA HIS A 37 4.91 3.92 -18.53
C HIS A 37 6.31 3.30 -18.52
N LEU A 38 6.65 2.53 -17.48
CA LEU A 38 7.95 1.88 -17.36
C LEU A 38 8.14 0.73 -18.36
N LEU A 39 7.06 0.22 -18.96
CA LEU A 39 7.12 -0.77 -20.05
C LEU A 39 7.90 -0.27 -21.28
N ARG A 40 8.06 1.05 -21.45
CA ARG A 40 8.87 1.65 -22.53
C ARG A 40 10.37 1.40 -22.38
N ARG A 41 10.81 1.12 -21.16
CA ARG A 41 12.24 1.04 -20.80
C ARG A 41 12.63 -0.35 -20.28
N THR A 42 11.71 -1.30 -20.33
CA THR A 42 11.96 -2.66 -19.88
C THR A 42 13.10 -3.28 -20.69
N THR A 43 14.08 -3.83 -19.98
CA THR A 43 15.20 -4.58 -20.56
C THR A 43 14.94 -6.08 -20.56
N GLN A 44 13.86 -6.53 -19.90
CA GLN A 44 13.47 -7.94 -19.89
C GLN A 44 13.02 -8.41 -21.29
N PRO A 45 13.65 -9.47 -21.86
CA PRO A 45 13.32 -9.94 -23.20
C PRO A 45 11.84 -10.28 -23.40
N GLU A 46 11.22 -10.91 -22.40
CA GLU A 46 9.81 -11.32 -22.45
C GLU A 46 8.83 -10.16 -22.46
N LEU A 47 9.24 -8.98 -21.95
CA LEU A 47 8.39 -7.80 -21.86
C LEU A 47 8.64 -6.81 -23.00
N SER A 48 9.58 -7.07 -23.91
CA SER A 48 9.86 -6.21 -25.07
C SER A 48 8.62 -5.85 -25.90
N GLY A 49 7.65 -6.77 -26.00
CA GLY A 49 6.35 -6.55 -26.67
C GLY A 49 5.21 -6.06 -25.76
N ALA A 50 5.40 -6.02 -24.45
CA ALA A 50 4.32 -5.78 -23.48
C ALA A 50 3.69 -4.38 -23.64
N ARG A 51 4.51 -3.38 -23.96
CA ARG A 51 4.03 -2.02 -24.27
C ARG A 51 3.08 -2.00 -25.45
N LYS A 52 3.46 -2.67 -26.55
CA LYS A 52 2.64 -2.78 -27.75
C LYS A 52 1.34 -3.55 -27.47
N THR A 53 1.41 -4.64 -26.72
CA THR A 53 0.23 -5.40 -26.28
C THR A 53 -0.75 -4.50 -25.50
N LEU A 54 -0.25 -3.67 -24.61
CA LEU A 54 -1.05 -2.71 -23.83
C LEU A 54 -1.71 -1.65 -24.73
N GLU A 55 -0.95 -1.04 -25.64
CA GLU A 55 -1.43 -0.04 -26.59
C GLU A 55 -2.49 -0.60 -27.54
N GLU A 56 -2.27 -1.80 -28.09
CA GLU A 56 -3.21 -2.47 -28.98
C GLU A 56 -4.52 -2.83 -28.27
N HIS A 57 -4.44 -3.25 -27.01
CA HIS A 57 -5.62 -3.53 -26.20
C HIS A 57 -6.48 -2.28 -26.03
N PHE A 58 -5.90 -1.18 -25.56
CA PHE A 58 -6.65 0.06 -25.38
C PHE A 58 -7.09 0.70 -26.70
N THR A 59 -6.32 0.54 -27.78
CA THR A 59 -6.73 0.97 -29.13
C THR A 59 -8.00 0.25 -29.59
N LYS A 60 -8.14 -1.06 -29.31
CA LYS A 60 -9.38 -1.80 -29.60
C LYS A 60 -10.56 -1.24 -28.79
N VAL A 61 -10.35 -0.94 -27.50
CA VAL A 61 -11.38 -0.32 -26.64
C VAL A 61 -11.81 1.04 -27.20
N LEU A 62 -10.86 1.91 -27.53
CA LEU A 62 -11.14 3.22 -28.13
C LEU A 62 -11.91 3.10 -29.45
N ARG A 63 -11.52 2.15 -30.30
CA ARG A 63 -12.20 1.91 -31.58
C ARG A 63 -13.65 1.51 -31.36
N LEU A 64 -13.92 0.59 -30.44
CA LEU A 64 -15.29 0.15 -30.12
C LEU A 64 -16.11 1.32 -29.57
N LEU A 65 -15.59 2.02 -28.56
CA LEU A 65 -16.28 3.17 -27.97
C LEU A 65 -16.53 4.32 -28.97
N GLY A 66 -15.63 4.52 -29.94
CA GLY A 66 -15.80 5.50 -31.00
C GLY A 66 -16.93 5.16 -32.00
N HIS A 67 -17.30 3.89 -32.15
CA HIS A 67 -18.45 3.46 -32.96
C HIS A 67 -19.74 3.33 -32.14
N SER A 68 -19.63 3.27 -30.81
CA SER A 68 -20.78 3.18 -29.92
C SER A 68 -21.60 4.47 -29.93
N ARG A 69 -22.89 4.33 -30.21
CA ARG A 69 -23.87 5.43 -30.28
C ARG A 69 -24.76 5.49 -29.05
N ALA A 70 -24.94 4.36 -28.36
CA ALA A 70 -25.78 4.27 -27.18
C ALA A 70 -25.14 3.36 -26.13
N LYS A 71 -25.47 3.61 -24.87
CA LYS A 71 -25.10 2.71 -23.78
C LYS A 71 -25.75 1.35 -24.03
N ALA A 72 -24.98 0.27 -23.84
CA ALA A 72 -25.39 -1.12 -24.09
C ALA A 72 -25.65 -1.50 -25.55
N ASP A 73 -25.18 -0.72 -26.53
CA ASP A 73 -25.06 -1.25 -27.90
C ASP A 73 -23.95 -2.31 -28.03
N VAL A 74 -23.91 -3.01 -29.16
CA VAL A 74 -22.95 -4.11 -29.39
C VAL A 74 -21.50 -3.64 -29.22
N PHE A 75 -21.18 -2.42 -29.64
CA PHE A 75 -19.84 -1.86 -29.48
C PHE A 75 -19.51 -1.55 -28.01
N TRP A 76 -20.48 -1.02 -27.25
CA TRP A 76 -20.36 -0.77 -25.82
C TRP A 76 -20.13 -2.07 -25.04
N GLU A 77 -20.92 -3.12 -25.30
CA GLU A 77 -20.79 -4.41 -24.59
C GLU A 77 -19.48 -5.13 -24.95
N ASN A 78 -19.01 -5.01 -26.19
CA ASN A 78 -17.70 -5.51 -26.58
C ASN A 78 -16.57 -4.73 -25.88
N ALA A 79 -16.66 -3.40 -25.79
CA ALA A 79 -15.69 -2.57 -25.05
C ALA A 79 -15.69 -2.91 -23.55
N LYS A 80 -16.87 -3.15 -22.98
CA LYS A 80 -17.05 -3.58 -21.59
C LYS A 80 -16.40 -4.94 -21.32
N THR A 81 -16.50 -5.86 -22.27
CA THR A 81 -15.84 -7.16 -22.18
C THR A 81 -14.33 -7.00 -22.16
N LEU A 82 -13.75 -6.14 -23.00
CA LEU A 82 -12.31 -5.85 -23.01
C LEU A 82 -11.80 -5.14 -21.74
N LEU A 83 -12.67 -4.44 -21.01
CA LEU A 83 -12.34 -3.83 -19.71
C LEU A 83 -12.74 -4.72 -18.51
N THR A 84 -13.05 -6.00 -18.77
CA THR A 84 -13.27 -6.99 -17.72
C THR A 84 -12.02 -7.83 -17.57
N PHE A 85 -11.29 -7.57 -16.49
CA PHE A 85 -10.05 -8.27 -16.18
C PHE A 85 -10.31 -9.28 -15.07
N PRO A 86 -10.03 -10.58 -15.29
CA PRO A 86 -9.87 -11.50 -14.18
C PRO A 86 -8.77 -10.99 -13.26
N GLU A 87 -8.96 -11.14 -11.95
CA GLU A 87 -7.94 -10.80 -10.97
C GLU A 87 -6.64 -11.58 -11.28
N VAL A 88 -5.51 -10.85 -11.38
CA VAL A 88 -4.20 -11.47 -11.60
C VAL A 88 -3.61 -11.87 -10.25
N GLN A 89 -3.97 -13.08 -9.82
CA GLN A 89 -3.48 -13.64 -8.56
C GLN A 89 -1.99 -14.01 -8.66
N GLY A 90 -1.28 -13.89 -7.53
CA GLY A 90 0.10 -14.36 -7.38
C GLY A 90 1.20 -13.34 -7.67
N LEU A 91 0.85 -12.06 -7.90
CA LEU A 91 1.84 -10.97 -8.09
C LEU A 91 2.47 -10.51 -6.77
N CYS A 92 1.76 -10.66 -5.65
CA CYS A 92 2.21 -10.27 -4.30
C CYS A 92 2.58 -8.77 -4.19
N ILE A 93 1.85 -7.92 -4.91
CA ILE A 93 1.97 -6.46 -4.92
C ILE A 93 0.56 -5.87 -4.92
N GLY A 94 0.41 -4.68 -4.35
CA GLY A 94 -0.87 -3.97 -4.31
C GLY A 94 -1.18 -3.40 -2.93
N TYR A 95 -2.45 -3.04 -2.73
CA TYR A 95 -2.96 -2.66 -1.40
C TYR A 95 -3.45 -3.85 -0.57
N GLY A 96 -3.28 -5.11 -0.98
CA GLY A 96 -3.73 -6.28 -0.22
C GLY A 96 -3.10 -6.32 1.18
N LYS A 97 -3.95 -6.41 2.22
CA LYS A 97 -3.50 -6.38 3.63
C LYS A 97 -3.75 -7.69 4.37
N GLU A 98 -4.58 -8.58 3.82
CA GLU A 98 -4.84 -9.94 4.28
C GLU A 98 -4.79 -10.88 3.06
N GLY A 99 -3.64 -11.51 2.84
CA GLY A 99 -3.38 -12.31 1.65
C GLY A 99 -3.20 -11.49 0.37
N THR A 100 -2.99 -12.19 -0.75
CA THR A 100 -2.67 -11.61 -2.07
C THR A 100 -3.91 -11.42 -2.96
N ALA A 101 -5.09 -11.32 -2.36
CA ALA A 101 -6.37 -11.20 -3.08
C ALA A 101 -6.78 -9.72 -3.19
N GLY A 102 -6.74 -9.17 -4.39
CA GLY A 102 -7.06 -7.79 -4.73
C GLY A 102 -8.54 -7.56 -5.05
N SER A 103 -8.95 -6.27 -5.07
CA SER A 103 -10.34 -5.86 -5.34
C SER A 103 -10.63 -5.52 -6.81
N GLY A 104 -9.65 -5.68 -7.71
CA GLY A 104 -9.77 -5.56 -9.16
C GLY A 104 -10.64 -4.41 -9.69
N ILE A 105 -11.19 -4.60 -10.89
CA ILE A 105 -12.19 -3.71 -11.47
C ILE A 105 -13.56 -4.39 -11.40
N GLY A 106 -14.29 -4.08 -10.33
CA GLY A 106 -15.68 -4.50 -10.17
C GLY A 106 -16.63 -3.86 -11.19
N PRO A 107 -17.87 -4.41 -11.34
CA PRO A 107 -18.83 -3.97 -12.36
C PRO A 107 -19.15 -2.48 -12.36
N SER A 108 -19.33 -1.88 -11.17
CA SER A 108 -19.66 -0.45 -11.03
C SER A 108 -18.52 0.46 -11.47
N LEU A 109 -17.28 0.10 -11.14
CA LEU A 109 -16.10 0.85 -11.56
C LEU A 109 -15.90 0.74 -13.08
N ARG A 110 -16.07 -0.46 -13.64
CA ARG A 110 -15.99 -0.69 -15.09
C ARG A 110 -16.96 0.21 -15.85
N ASP A 111 -18.20 0.31 -15.39
CA ASP A 111 -19.19 1.18 -16.04
C ASP A 111 -18.82 2.67 -15.94
N ARG A 112 -18.22 3.10 -14.83
CA ARG A 112 -17.65 4.46 -14.69
C ARG A 112 -16.47 4.68 -15.63
N LEU A 113 -15.59 3.69 -15.76
CA LEU A 113 -14.43 3.72 -16.65
C LEU A 113 -14.87 3.85 -18.12
N LEU A 114 -15.83 3.03 -18.56
CA LEU A 114 -16.41 3.10 -19.90
C LEU A 114 -17.04 4.47 -20.20
N LYS A 115 -17.86 4.97 -19.27
CA LYS A 115 -18.47 6.31 -19.40
C LYS A 115 -17.41 7.38 -19.56
N THR A 116 -16.37 7.33 -18.72
CA THR A 116 -15.28 8.30 -18.75
C THR A 116 -14.47 8.23 -20.05
N ALA A 117 -14.13 7.02 -20.51
CA ALA A 117 -13.45 6.83 -21.78
C ALA A 117 -14.30 7.33 -22.95
N LYS A 118 -15.62 7.08 -22.96
CA LYS A 118 -16.53 7.58 -23.99
C LYS A 118 -16.58 9.11 -24.03
N GLU A 119 -16.70 9.77 -22.89
CA GLU A 119 -16.69 11.24 -22.81
C GLU A 119 -15.38 11.84 -23.35
N ILE A 120 -14.25 11.23 -23.05
CA ILE A 120 -12.92 11.63 -23.56
C ILE A 120 -12.83 11.47 -25.08
N ILE A 121 -13.35 10.37 -25.62
CA ILE A 121 -13.38 10.11 -27.05
C ILE A 121 -14.29 11.11 -27.78
N ASP A 122 -15.43 11.45 -27.19
CA ASP A 122 -16.41 12.36 -27.78
C ASP A 122 -15.89 13.80 -27.90
N VAL A 123 -14.95 14.18 -27.04
CA VAL A 123 -14.24 15.47 -27.15
C VAL A 123 -13.00 15.40 -28.05
N GLY A 124 -12.81 14.30 -28.78
CA GLY A 124 -11.82 14.15 -29.84
C GLY A 124 -10.47 13.60 -29.41
N ILE A 125 -10.36 12.97 -28.23
CA ILE A 125 -9.14 12.31 -27.76
C ILE A 125 -9.18 10.82 -28.10
N LYS A 126 -8.26 10.38 -28.96
CA LYS A 126 -8.17 8.98 -29.45
C LYS A 126 -6.83 8.32 -29.12
N ASP A 127 -6.16 8.81 -28.09
CA ASP A 127 -4.86 8.30 -27.65
C ASP A 127 -5.04 7.18 -26.62
N PRO A 128 -4.55 5.94 -26.86
CA PRO A 128 -4.73 4.81 -25.93
C PRO A 128 -4.10 5.05 -24.56
N GLU A 129 -3.07 5.90 -24.46
CA GLU A 129 -2.40 6.21 -23.19
C GLU A 129 -3.30 6.95 -22.20
N ILE A 130 -4.45 7.45 -22.65
CA ILE A 130 -5.41 8.08 -21.76
C ILE A 130 -5.94 7.12 -20.68
N PHE A 131 -5.90 5.80 -20.94
CA PHE A 131 -6.27 4.79 -19.95
C PHE A 131 -5.25 4.67 -18.81
N GLU A 132 -3.99 5.04 -19.04
CA GLU A 132 -2.94 5.10 -18.01
C GLU A 132 -3.11 6.33 -17.11
N LEU A 133 -3.84 7.34 -17.59
CA LEU A 133 -4.17 8.57 -16.88
C LEU A 133 -5.62 8.62 -16.39
N VAL A 134 -6.38 7.53 -16.55
CA VAL A 134 -7.83 7.54 -16.31
C VAL A 134 -8.19 7.79 -14.85
N GLY A 135 -7.24 7.55 -13.93
CA GLY A 135 -7.34 7.92 -12.51
C GLY A 135 -7.53 9.42 -12.27
N LEU A 136 -7.22 10.29 -13.23
CA LEU A 136 -7.50 11.72 -13.16
C LEU A 136 -8.95 12.05 -13.44
N PHE A 137 -9.57 11.24 -14.29
CA PHE A 137 -10.91 11.48 -14.78
C PHE A 137 -11.92 10.73 -13.93
N ALA A 138 -11.65 9.48 -13.55
CA ALA A 138 -12.56 8.64 -12.79
C ALA A 138 -12.25 8.62 -11.29
N GLU A 139 -13.29 8.74 -10.47
CA GLU A 139 -13.21 8.49 -9.03
C GLU A 139 -12.95 6.99 -8.77
N ASP A 140 -12.26 6.72 -7.66
CA ASP A 140 -11.83 5.38 -7.22
C ASP A 140 -10.91 4.61 -8.16
N ILE A 141 -10.34 5.23 -9.20
CA ILE A 141 -9.28 4.62 -10.01
C ILE A 141 -7.92 5.12 -9.52
N GLY A 142 -7.28 4.27 -8.71
CA GLY A 142 -5.95 4.44 -8.10
C GLY A 142 -4.83 3.77 -8.92
N PRO A 143 -3.55 3.98 -8.60
CA PRO A 143 -2.43 3.32 -9.29
C PRO A 143 -2.49 1.79 -9.20
N ASP A 144 -3.01 1.26 -8.09
CA ASP A 144 -3.31 -0.17 -7.88
C ASP A 144 -4.21 -0.74 -8.98
N ARG A 145 -5.32 -0.07 -9.30
CA ARG A 145 -6.24 -0.52 -10.35
C ARG A 145 -5.65 -0.38 -11.75
N ILE A 146 -4.78 0.60 -11.96
CA ILE A 146 -4.04 0.73 -13.22
C ILE A 146 -3.02 -0.40 -13.36
N SER A 147 -2.37 -0.78 -12.27
CA SER A 147 -1.51 -1.97 -12.21
C SER A 147 -2.29 -3.24 -12.48
N ASP A 148 -3.49 -3.42 -11.91
CA ASP A 148 -4.34 -4.58 -12.18
C ASP A 148 -4.72 -4.69 -13.67
N MET A 149 -5.15 -3.59 -14.28
CA MET A 149 -5.44 -3.56 -15.73
C MET A 149 -4.20 -3.92 -16.53
N THR A 150 -3.08 -3.30 -16.19
CA THR A 150 -1.80 -3.52 -16.90
C THR A 150 -1.41 -4.98 -16.80
N ALA A 151 -1.37 -5.55 -15.59
CA ALA A 151 -1.04 -6.95 -15.33
C ALA A 151 -1.98 -7.92 -16.04
N GLY A 152 -3.28 -7.62 -16.09
CA GLY A 152 -4.28 -8.42 -16.80
C GLY A 152 -4.00 -8.46 -18.30
N ILE A 153 -3.65 -7.33 -18.89
CA ILE A 153 -3.37 -7.20 -20.33
C ILE A 153 -2.03 -7.86 -20.70
N ILE A 154 -0.99 -7.65 -19.89
CA ILE A 154 0.36 -8.18 -20.17
C ILE A 154 0.63 -9.54 -19.51
N GLN A 155 -0.40 -10.23 -19.03
CA GLN A 155 -0.25 -11.43 -18.20
C GLN A 155 0.58 -12.53 -18.89
N SER A 156 0.45 -12.68 -20.21
CA SER A 156 1.26 -13.62 -21.01
C SER A 156 2.75 -13.33 -20.94
N HIS A 157 3.14 -12.05 -20.96
CA HIS A 157 4.52 -11.58 -20.82
C HIS A 157 5.06 -11.86 -19.42
N LEU A 158 4.28 -11.55 -18.36
CA LEU A 158 4.66 -11.85 -16.98
C LEU A 158 4.83 -13.35 -16.74
N LYS A 159 3.96 -14.18 -17.30
CA LYS A 159 4.08 -15.65 -17.26
C LYS A 159 5.29 -16.17 -18.03
N ALA A 160 5.67 -15.53 -19.13
CA ALA A 160 6.89 -15.87 -19.86
C ALA A 160 8.14 -15.54 -19.05
N PHE A 161 8.20 -14.33 -18.48
CA PHE A 161 9.26 -13.90 -17.58
C PHE A 161 9.41 -14.85 -16.38
N THR A 162 8.28 -15.17 -15.73
CA THR A 162 8.23 -16.14 -14.62
C THR A 162 8.82 -17.50 -15.01
N ARG A 163 8.44 -18.04 -16.17
CA ARG A 163 8.93 -19.34 -16.65
C ARG A 163 10.44 -19.31 -16.92
N ARG A 164 10.97 -18.23 -17.50
CA ARG A 164 12.42 -18.08 -17.72
C ARG A 164 13.15 -18.11 -16.38
N VAL A 165 12.77 -17.24 -15.45
CA VAL A 165 13.44 -17.09 -14.15
C VAL A 165 13.42 -18.40 -13.36
N PHE A 166 12.26 -19.05 -13.25
CA PHE A 166 12.17 -20.32 -12.52
C PHE A 166 12.90 -21.46 -13.21
N LYS A 167 12.98 -21.48 -14.55
CA LYS A 167 13.81 -22.44 -15.29
C LYS A 167 15.31 -22.21 -15.01
N GLU A 168 15.78 -20.97 -15.06
CA GLU A 168 17.18 -20.60 -14.78
C GLU A 168 17.60 -21.00 -13.35
N LEU A 169 16.68 -20.89 -12.40
CA LEU A 169 16.92 -21.18 -10.99
C LEU A 169 16.51 -22.61 -10.57
N ASN A 170 16.13 -23.47 -11.52
CA ASN A 170 15.73 -24.86 -11.30
C ASN A 170 14.55 -25.04 -10.31
N VAL A 171 13.63 -24.07 -10.26
CA VAL A 171 12.41 -24.16 -9.44
C VAL A 171 11.37 -25.00 -10.17
N LYS A 172 11.04 -26.17 -9.60
CA LYS A 172 10.12 -27.14 -10.24
C LYS A 172 8.64 -26.82 -10.03
N GLN A 173 8.28 -26.24 -8.88
CA GLN A 173 6.89 -25.96 -8.51
C GLN A 173 6.73 -24.48 -8.16
N SER A 174 6.16 -23.71 -9.08
CA SER A 174 5.92 -22.28 -8.91
C SER A 174 4.56 -22.00 -8.25
N ILE A 175 4.27 -22.68 -7.14
CA ILE A 175 3.01 -22.51 -6.39
C ILE A 175 3.31 -21.81 -5.07
N ASN A 176 2.52 -20.80 -4.76
CA ASN A 176 2.55 -20.11 -3.48
C ASN A 176 1.97 -21.04 -2.39
N PRO A 177 2.72 -21.37 -1.33
CA PRO A 177 2.27 -22.31 -0.30
C PRO A 177 1.12 -21.77 0.55
N TYR A 178 0.99 -20.45 0.66
CA TYR A 178 -0.01 -19.77 1.48
C TYR A 178 -1.34 -19.62 0.73
N SER A 179 -1.31 -19.13 -0.52
CA SER A 179 -2.52 -18.92 -1.31
C SER A 179 -2.93 -20.14 -2.15
N ARG A 180 -2.04 -21.13 -2.32
CA ARG A 180 -2.18 -22.27 -3.24
C ARG A 180 -2.39 -21.86 -4.71
N LYS A 181 -1.98 -20.64 -5.07
CA LYS A 181 -2.04 -20.11 -6.45
C LYS A 181 -0.67 -20.13 -7.12
N PRO A 182 -0.60 -20.10 -8.46
CA PRO A 182 0.66 -19.91 -9.17
C PRO A 182 1.32 -18.58 -8.78
N ILE A 183 2.63 -18.60 -8.58
CA ILE A 183 3.43 -17.37 -8.39
C ILE A 183 3.66 -16.73 -9.76
N ILE A 184 3.43 -15.42 -9.86
CA ILE A 184 3.75 -14.63 -11.05
C ILE A 184 4.81 -13.61 -10.65
N LEU A 185 6.01 -13.75 -11.21
CA LEU A 185 7.11 -12.83 -10.97
C LEU A 185 6.91 -11.53 -11.73
N VAL A 186 7.28 -10.42 -11.09
CA VAL A 186 7.24 -9.08 -11.67
C VAL A 186 8.66 -8.52 -11.75
N PRO A 187 9.10 -7.98 -12.90
CA PRO A 187 10.39 -7.30 -12.99
C PRO A 187 10.46 -6.06 -12.10
N LYS A 188 11.59 -5.85 -11.42
CA LYS A 188 11.83 -4.66 -10.58
C LYS A 188 11.69 -3.35 -11.36
N GLU A 189 12.18 -3.34 -12.61
CA GLU A 189 12.25 -2.16 -13.47
C GLU A 189 10.90 -1.58 -13.90
N ILE A 190 9.78 -2.28 -13.66
CA ILE A 190 8.42 -1.78 -13.97
C ILE A 190 7.61 -1.43 -12.72
N LEU A 191 8.21 -1.50 -11.53
CA LEU A 191 7.53 -1.26 -10.26
C LEU A 191 7.75 0.16 -9.75
N ARG A 192 6.72 0.72 -9.13
CA ARG A 192 6.75 2.02 -8.41
C ARG A 192 6.04 1.94 -7.07
N PRO A 193 6.33 2.85 -6.12
CA PRO A 193 5.66 2.84 -4.83
C PRO A 193 4.20 3.26 -4.99
N LEU A 194 3.29 2.53 -4.35
CA LEU A 194 1.90 2.95 -4.23
C LEU A 194 1.82 4.20 -3.34
N PRO A 195 1.12 5.27 -3.77
CA PRO A 195 0.89 6.43 -2.91
C PRO A 195 0.12 6.04 -1.65
N ILE A 196 0.38 6.76 -0.55
CA ILE A 196 -0.29 6.52 0.74
C ILE A 196 -1.78 6.86 0.64
N ALA A 197 -2.15 7.88 -0.15
CA ALA A 197 -3.53 8.16 -0.50
C ALA A 197 -3.94 7.29 -1.71
N HIS A 198 -5.16 6.76 -1.69
CA HIS A 198 -5.71 5.97 -2.80
C HIS A 198 -5.99 6.79 -4.09
N ASP A 199 -5.59 8.07 -4.12
CA ASP A 199 -5.89 9.00 -5.22
C ASP A 199 -4.67 9.21 -6.12
N TRP A 200 -4.90 9.12 -7.42
CA TRP A 200 -3.92 9.41 -8.49
C TRP A 200 -3.42 10.86 -8.49
N SER A 201 -4.09 11.76 -7.76
CA SER A 201 -3.75 13.19 -7.70
C SER A 201 -2.40 13.50 -7.06
N ASP A 202 -1.83 12.55 -6.31
CA ASP A 202 -0.55 12.65 -5.62
C ASP A 202 0.65 12.04 -6.40
N VAL A 203 0.42 11.47 -7.59
CA VAL A 203 1.53 10.99 -8.45
C VAL A 203 2.30 12.21 -8.98
N ASP A 204 3.63 12.25 -8.84
CA ASP A 204 4.49 13.43 -9.14
C ASP A 204 4.26 14.08 -10.51
N ILE A 205 3.85 13.30 -11.52
CA ILE A 205 3.51 13.79 -12.86
C ILE A 205 2.25 14.66 -12.81
N VAL A 206 1.27 14.20 -12.05
CA VAL A 206 -0.04 14.80 -11.84
C VAL A 206 0.03 15.92 -10.82
N ALA A 207 0.83 15.81 -9.76
CA ALA A 207 0.93 16.85 -8.73
C ALA A 207 1.56 18.15 -9.26
N ALA A 208 2.67 18.06 -10.00
CA ALA A 208 3.32 19.21 -10.63
C ALA A 208 2.46 19.81 -11.76
N HIS A 209 1.85 18.94 -12.58
CA HIS A 209 0.92 19.40 -13.61
C HIS A 209 -0.39 19.93 -12.99
N ASN A 210 -0.84 19.40 -11.86
CA ASN A 210 -2.03 19.90 -11.16
C ASN A 210 -1.85 21.35 -10.80
N GLU A 211 -0.69 21.80 -10.34
CA GLU A 211 -0.48 23.22 -10.04
C GLU A 211 -0.50 24.09 -11.30
N ALA A 212 0.21 23.70 -12.36
CA ALA A 212 0.22 24.42 -13.64
C ALA A 212 -1.14 24.40 -14.37
N LEU A 213 -1.82 23.27 -14.35
CA LEU A 213 -3.17 23.05 -14.86
C LEU A 213 -4.19 23.80 -14.02
N ARG A 214 -4.07 23.79 -12.69
CA ARG A 214 -4.89 24.64 -11.79
C ARG A 214 -4.68 26.11 -12.15
N HIS A 215 -3.45 26.55 -12.37
CA HIS A 215 -3.17 27.91 -12.82
C HIS A 215 -3.78 28.23 -14.18
N ARG A 216 -3.69 27.33 -15.17
CA ARG A 216 -4.28 27.50 -16.50
C ARG A 216 -5.81 27.48 -16.50
N VAL A 217 -6.40 26.53 -15.77
CA VAL A 217 -7.85 26.44 -15.54
C VAL A 217 -8.33 27.69 -14.80
N ASN A 218 -7.63 28.14 -13.76
CA ASN A 218 -7.96 29.39 -13.05
C ASN A 218 -7.86 30.63 -13.96
N LYS A 219 -6.92 30.63 -14.91
CA LYS A 219 -6.76 31.72 -15.90
C LYS A 219 -7.85 31.69 -16.98
N GLN A 220 -8.30 30.50 -17.42
CA GLN A 220 -9.35 30.33 -18.43
C GLN A 220 -10.78 30.44 -17.87
N VAL A 221 -11.00 30.04 -16.62
CA VAL A 221 -12.32 30.07 -15.95
C VAL A 221 -12.54 31.39 -15.18
N GLY A 222 -11.71 32.40 -15.42
CA GLY A 222 -11.65 33.65 -14.67
C GLY A 222 -12.95 34.47 -14.65
N LYS A 223 -13.68 34.39 -13.53
CA LYS A 223 -14.39 35.46 -12.75
C LYS A 223 -15.42 34.87 -11.78
N THR A 224 -15.91 33.65 -12.03
CA THR A 224 -16.99 33.02 -11.24
C THR A 224 -16.48 32.20 -10.04
N TRP A 225 -15.16 32.04 -9.91
CA TRP A 225 -14.51 31.07 -9.00
C TRP A 225 -13.57 31.71 -7.96
N LYS A 226 -13.81 32.97 -7.58
CA LYS A 226 -12.97 33.73 -6.64
C LYS A 226 -12.90 33.19 -5.20
N HIS A 227 -13.55 32.07 -4.88
CA HIS A 227 -13.58 31.51 -3.52
C HIS A 227 -13.26 30.02 -3.41
N ALA A 228 -12.70 29.38 -4.44
CA ALA A 228 -12.27 27.99 -4.31
C ALA A 228 -10.89 27.93 -3.62
N THR A 229 -10.84 27.23 -2.49
CA THR A 229 -9.67 26.83 -1.71
C THR A 229 -8.46 26.40 -2.56
N THR A 230 -7.26 26.37 -1.97
CA THR A 230 -5.99 25.89 -2.55
C THR A 230 -6.02 24.49 -3.21
N ARG A 231 -7.16 23.79 -3.16
CA ARG A 231 -7.39 22.45 -3.70
C ARG A 231 -8.66 22.45 -4.57
N ILE A 232 -8.50 22.40 -5.89
CA ILE A 232 -9.62 22.15 -6.83
C ILE A 232 -10.13 20.72 -6.61
N ALA A 233 -11.45 20.54 -6.50
CA ALA A 233 -12.03 19.21 -6.36
C ALA A 233 -11.88 18.40 -7.65
N LYS A 234 -11.67 17.07 -7.54
CA LYS A 234 -11.44 16.17 -8.68
C LYS A 234 -12.54 16.24 -9.75
N ARG A 235 -13.79 16.36 -9.32
CA ARG A 235 -14.96 16.58 -10.19
C ARG A 235 -14.81 17.81 -11.08
N ASP A 236 -14.29 18.90 -10.52
CA ASP A 236 -14.19 20.18 -11.20
C ASP A 236 -13.00 20.20 -12.15
N LEU A 237 -11.90 19.53 -11.78
CA LEU A 237 -10.78 19.26 -12.68
C LEU A 237 -11.21 18.42 -13.89
N ARG A 238 -11.96 17.33 -13.66
CA ARG A 238 -12.53 16.50 -14.74
C ARG A 238 -13.37 17.35 -15.68
N LYS A 239 -14.26 18.19 -15.15
CA LYS A 239 -15.12 19.07 -15.96
C LYS A 239 -14.28 20.02 -16.81
N ALA A 240 -13.26 20.65 -16.23
CA ALA A 240 -12.38 21.56 -16.96
C ALA A 240 -11.59 20.86 -18.07
N LEU A 241 -11.09 19.65 -17.83
CA LEU A 241 -10.37 18.86 -18.83
C LEU A 241 -11.28 18.45 -20.00
N LEU A 242 -12.50 17.97 -19.72
CA LEU A 242 -13.46 17.60 -20.77
C LEU A 242 -13.94 18.81 -21.59
N GLN A 243 -14.00 20.00 -20.99
CA GLN A 243 -14.33 21.24 -21.70
C GLN A 243 -13.17 21.78 -22.55
N ASN A 244 -11.93 21.33 -22.32
CA ASN A 244 -10.74 21.84 -22.98
C ASN A 244 -9.83 20.68 -23.45
N PRO A 245 -10.14 20.03 -24.58
CA PRO A 245 -9.39 18.86 -25.06
C PRO A 245 -7.90 19.10 -25.28
N GLU A 246 -7.48 20.34 -25.59
CA GLU A 246 -6.06 20.70 -25.68
C GLU A 246 -5.29 20.50 -24.38
N LEU A 247 -5.95 20.65 -23.21
CA LEU A 247 -5.34 20.34 -21.92
C LEU A 247 -5.07 18.84 -21.77
N ILE A 248 -5.96 18.00 -22.30
CA ILE A 248 -5.77 16.54 -22.29
C ILE A 248 -4.62 16.16 -23.22
N ARG A 249 -4.50 16.77 -24.41
CA ARG A 249 -3.39 16.52 -25.34
C ARG A 249 -2.04 16.95 -24.74
N ASP A 250 -1.99 18.12 -24.13
CA ASP A 250 -0.79 18.61 -23.45
C ASP A 250 -0.39 17.67 -22.29
N LEU A 251 -1.36 17.24 -21.48
CA LEU A 251 -1.13 16.27 -20.42
C LEU A 251 -0.55 14.95 -20.94
N LEU A 252 -1.09 14.41 -22.04
CA LEU A 252 -0.57 13.20 -22.70
C LEU A 252 0.86 13.40 -23.21
N ASN A 253 1.15 14.53 -23.86
CA ASN A 253 2.49 14.84 -24.34
C ASN A 253 3.50 14.94 -23.19
N GLN A 254 3.12 15.58 -22.10
CA GLN A 254 3.96 15.68 -20.90
C GLN A 254 4.20 14.31 -20.27
N TYR A 255 3.14 13.51 -20.11
CA TYR A 255 3.24 12.13 -19.62
C TYR A 255 4.25 11.32 -20.44
N LYS A 256 4.14 11.36 -21.78
CA LYS A 256 5.07 10.70 -22.71
C LYS A 256 6.51 11.17 -22.57
N SER A 257 6.71 12.49 -22.40
CA SER A 257 8.04 13.10 -22.34
C SER A 257 8.76 12.93 -21.01
N LYS A 258 8.01 12.68 -19.92
CA LYS A 258 8.58 12.66 -18.59
C LYS A 258 9.40 11.38 -18.39
N PRO A 259 10.69 11.50 -18.02
CA PRO A 259 11.43 10.34 -17.54
C PRO A 259 10.79 9.86 -16.24
N THR A 260 10.39 8.60 -16.23
CA THR A 260 9.92 7.92 -15.02
C THR A 260 10.97 6.92 -14.57
N GLU A 261 11.19 6.87 -13.27
CA GLU A 261 12.12 5.96 -12.62
C GLU A 261 11.35 4.86 -11.89
N ALA A 262 11.93 3.67 -11.90
CA ALA A 262 11.43 2.54 -11.13
C ALA A 262 11.70 2.76 -9.62
N TYR A 263 11.10 1.92 -8.79
CA TYR A 263 11.38 1.87 -7.36
C TYR A 263 12.87 1.59 -7.12
N ASP A 264 13.50 2.41 -6.28
CA ASP A 264 14.88 2.21 -5.86
C ASP A 264 14.91 1.13 -4.77
N PHE A 265 15.15 -0.12 -5.19
CA PHE A 265 15.21 -1.29 -4.30
C PHE A 265 16.47 -1.30 -3.42
N ASP A 266 17.51 -0.54 -3.77
CA ASP A 266 18.75 -0.48 -3.00
C ASP A 266 18.62 0.50 -1.84
N LYS A 267 18.00 1.67 -2.07
CA LYS A 267 17.71 2.64 -1.00
C LYS A 267 16.44 2.33 -0.22
N ASP A 268 15.53 1.58 -0.83
CA ASP A 268 14.24 1.19 -0.28
C ASP A 268 13.53 2.35 0.45
N PRO A 269 13.26 3.48 -0.24
CA PRO A 269 12.88 4.75 0.39
C PRO A 269 11.54 4.69 1.13
N TYR A 270 10.69 3.72 0.82
CA TYR A 270 9.43 3.46 1.52
C TYR A 270 9.50 2.21 2.40
N GLY A 271 10.62 1.50 2.34
CA GLY A 271 10.87 0.34 3.17
C GLY A 271 9.88 -0.78 2.86
N GLU A 272 9.77 -1.15 1.58
CA GLU A 272 8.93 -2.26 1.12
C GLU A 272 9.68 -3.61 1.18
N VAL A 273 11.02 -3.60 1.28
CA VAL A 273 11.86 -4.82 1.21
C VAL A 273 12.69 -5.06 2.47
N THR A 274 13.41 -4.04 2.93
CA THR A 274 14.42 -4.10 3.99
C THR A 274 13.83 -4.31 5.39
N TRP A 275 12.64 -3.77 5.64
CA TRP A 275 11.97 -3.82 6.94
C TRP A 275 11.76 -5.26 7.44
N TYR A 276 11.44 -6.19 6.54
CA TYR A 276 11.19 -7.59 6.89
C TYR A 276 12.48 -8.30 7.28
N GLN A 277 13.56 -8.10 6.51
CA GLN A 277 14.87 -8.69 6.78
C GLN A 277 15.42 -8.22 8.13
N GLU A 278 15.31 -6.92 8.42
CA GLU A 278 15.74 -6.36 9.70
C GLU A 278 14.88 -6.82 10.87
N ALA A 279 13.55 -6.86 10.70
CA ALA A 279 12.65 -7.35 11.74
C ALA A 279 12.90 -8.83 12.07
N ASN A 280 13.13 -9.69 11.07
CA ASN A 280 13.53 -11.07 11.29
C ASN A 280 14.89 -11.21 11.96
N ARG A 281 15.88 -10.41 11.53
CA ARG A 281 17.21 -10.40 12.16
C ARG A 281 17.09 -10.08 13.64
N LEU A 282 16.34 -9.04 13.97
CA LEU A 282 16.10 -8.61 15.34
C LEU A 282 15.28 -9.62 16.13
N ALA A 283 14.22 -10.21 15.56
CA ALA A 283 13.45 -11.24 16.23
C ALA A 283 14.29 -12.48 16.57
N ASN A 284 15.19 -12.89 15.67
CA ASN A 284 16.13 -13.99 15.90
C ASN A 284 17.23 -13.66 16.93
N GLN A 285 17.72 -12.42 16.93
CA GLN A 285 18.72 -11.95 17.90
C GLN A 285 18.11 -11.78 19.30
N LEU A 286 16.88 -11.25 19.36
CA LEU A 286 16.12 -11.01 20.58
C LEU A 286 15.22 -12.21 20.86
N GLN A 287 15.80 -13.39 21.09
CA GLN A 287 15.04 -14.57 21.47
C GLN A 287 14.16 -14.25 22.69
N LEU A 288 12.85 -14.44 22.54
CA LEU A 288 11.88 -14.22 23.60
C LEU A 288 11.26 -15.57 23.96
N ALA A 289 11.82 -16.21 24.99
CA ALA A 289 11.26 -17.44 25.55
C ALA A 289 10.03 -17.08 26.39
N LEU A 290 8.86 -17.07 25.75
CA LEU A 290 7.60 -16.91 26.47
C LEU A 290 7.06 -18.30 26.79
N HIS A 291 6.59 -18.47 28.03
CA HIS A 291 5.96 -19.70 28.46
C HIS A 291 4.47 -19.42 28.63
N LEU A 292 3.66 -20.01 27.76
CA LEU A 292 2.21 -20.01 27.87
C LEU A 292 1.76 -21.37 28.38
N SER A 293 0.78 -21.39 29.29
CA SER A 293 0.07 -22.62 29.63
C SER A 293 -0.72 -23.14 28.42
N PRO A 294 -1.10 -24.44 28.38
CA PRO A 294 -1.87 -25.01 27.27
C PRO A 294 -3.21 -24.31 27.00
N HIS A 295 -3.76 -23.66 28.02
CA HIS A 295 -4.99 -22.87 27.96
C HIS A 295 -4.72 -21.50 28.59
N PRO A 296 -4.04 -20.60 27.85
CA PRO A 296 -3.54 -19.37 28.44
C PRO A 296 -4.68 -18.44 28.83
N THR A 297 -4.60 -17.93 30.05
CA THR A 297 -5.48 -16.91 30.58
C THR A 297 -5.31 -15.58 29.85
N ASN A 298 -6.30 -14.70 29.99
CA ASN A 298 -6.21 -13.33 29.46
C ASN A 298 -4.95 -12.58 29.92
N GLU A 299 -4.54 -12.78 31.17
CA GLU A 299 -3.34 -12.17 31.75
C GLU A 299 -2.04 -12.78 31.21
N GLU A 300 -2.00 -14.08 30.95
CA GLU A 300 -0.86 -14.71 30.28
C GLU A 300 -0.65 -14.15 28.87
N VAL A 301 -1.71 -14.05 28.08
CA VAL A 301 -1.60 -13.47 26.73
C VAL A 301 -1.25 -11.98 26.81
N LEU A 302 -1.79 -11.24 27.80
CA LEU A 302 -1.43 -9.84 28.00
C LEU A 302 0.05 -9.68 28.31
N ARG A 303 0.61 -10.52 29.19
CA ARG A 303 2.05 -10.52 29.48
C ARG A 303 2.89 -10.77 28.23
N VAL A 304 2.48 -11.69 27.37
CA VAL A 304 3.14 -11.94 26.08
C VAL A 304 3.10 -10.72 25.18
N VAL A 305 1.92 -10.12 24.97
CA VAL A 305 1.80 -8.95 24.09
C VAL A 305 2.60 -7.77 24.64
N LEU A 306 2.63 -7.58 25.95
CA LEU A 306 3.48 -6.57 26.59
C LEU A 306 4.97 -6.88 26.44
N ALA A 307 5.37 -8.14 26.50
CA ALA A 307 6.75 -8.54 26.24
C ALA A 307 7.17 -8.23 24.80
N ILE A 308 6.30 -8.49 23.82
CA ILE A 308 6.50 -8.08 22.42
C ILE A 308 6.62 -6.56 22.31
N CYS A 309 5.72 -5.79 22.94
CA CYS A 309 5.80 -4.32 22.95
C CYS A 309 7.11 -3.81 23.57
N ASN A 310 7.59 -4.45 24.64
CA ASN A 310 8.86 -4.12 25.26
C ASN A 310 10.06 -4.47 24.39
N LYS A 311 10.04 -5.59 23.67
CA LYS A 311 11.09 -5.90 22.68
C LYS A 311 11.11 -4.89 21.53
N PHE A 312 9.94 -4.42 21.10
CA PHE A 312 9.86 -3.40 20.07
C PHE A 312 10.43 -2.07 20.59
N LYS A 313 10.05 -1.70 21.81
CA LYS A 313 10.59 -0.54 22.52
C LYS A 313 12.12 -0.60 22.60
N ASP A 314 12.67 -1.73 23.03
CA ASP A 314 14.12 -1.94 23.16
C ASP A 314 14.83 -1.90 21.79
N ALA A 315 14.21 -2.45 20.75
CA ALA A 315 14.73 -2.37 19.39
C ALA A 315 14.80 -0.91 18.90
N VAL A 316 13.74 -0.13 19.14
CA VAL A 316 13.66 1.30 18.79
C VAL A 316 14.64 2.13 19.61
N GLU A 317 14.66 1.96 20.92
CA GLU A 317 15.41 2.83 21.84
C GLU A 317 16.91 2.52 21.88
N ASN A 318 17.30 1.24 21.73
CA ASN A 318 18.64 0.76 22.04
C ASN A 318 19.35 0.02 20.90
N HIS A 319 18.64 -0.44 19.85
CA HIS A 319 19.22 -1.27 18.78
C HIS A 319 19.08 -0.63 17.39
N ASP A 320 19.24 0.70 17.31
CA ASP A 320 19.26 1.50 16.07
C ASP A 320 17.99 1.41 15.18
N LEU A 321 16.91 0.77 15.65
CA LEU A 321 15.65 0.72 14.88
C LEU A 321 15.01 2.12 14.78
N ALA A 322 15.30 3.02 15.73
CA ALA A 322 14.94 4.43 15.60
C ALA A 322 15.46 5.03 14.28
N ARG A 323 16.65 4.67 13.80
CA ARG A 323 17.23 5.25 12.57
C ARG A 323 16.38 4.97 11.34
N ILE A 324 15.86 3.74 11.21
CA ILE A 324 15.07 3.35 10.04
C ILE A 324 13.66 3.94 10.06
N LEU A 325 13.19 4.44 11.22
CA LEU A 325 11.94 5.19 11.32
C LEU A 325 12.03 6.59 10.69
N TYR A 326 13.18 7.00 10.15
CA TYR A 326 13.38 8.29 9.51
C TYR A 326 13.89 8.12 8.07
N HIS A 327 13.63 9.12 7.24
CA HIS A 327 14.29 9.28 5.95
C HIS A 327 15.72 9.79 6.15
N GLU A 328 16.59 9.64 5.15
CA GLU A 328 18.00 10.11 5.21
C GLU A 328 18.13 11.60 5.58
N ARG A 329 17.12 12.40 5.23
CA ARG A 329 17.05 13.84 5.53
C ARG A 329 16.70 14.16 7.00
N GLY A 330 16.39 13.15 7.80
CA GLY A 330 16.03 13.29 9.22
C GLY A 330 14.53 13.50 9.47
N ASP A 331 13.70 13.48 8.43
CA ASP A 331 12.24 13.52 8.59
C ASP A 331 11.70 12.14 9.00
N PRO A 332 10.76 12.05 9.96
CA PRO A 332 10.15 10.79 10.34
C PRO A 332 9.39 10.18 9.16
N ARG A 333 9.55 8.87 8.96
CA ARG A 333 8.72 8.09 8.02
C ARG A 333 7.28 8.05 8.51
N HIS A 334 6.37 7.73 7.59
CA HIS A 334 4.95 7.61 7.91
C HIS A 334 4.68 6.52 8.97
N GLU A 335 3.63 6.70 9.77
CA GLU A 335 3.21 5.78 10.85
C GLU A 335 3.06 4.33 10.39
N SER A 336 2.62 4.11 9.15
CA SER A 336 2.50 2.78 8.57
C SER A 336 3.81 2.00 8.51
N TYR A 337 4.95 2.70 8.49
CA TYR A 337 6.26 2.06 8.53
C TYR A 337 6.54 1.47 9.92
N ALA A 338 6.28 2.22 10.99
CA ALA A 338 6.39 1.73 12.37
C ALA A 338 5.44 0.55 12.63
N GLN A 339 4.21 0.63 12.11
CA GLN A 339 3.24 -0.46 12.18
C GLN A 339 3.77 -1.74 11.52
N ARG A 340 4.38 -1.65 10.33
CA ARG A 340 4.97 -2.83 9.65
C ARG A 340 6.13 -3.43 10.42
N LEU A 341 7.01 -2.60 10.98
CA LEU A 341 8.14 -3.09 11.78
C LEU A 341 7.65 -3.83 13.03
N PHE A 342 6.67 -3.26 13.73
CA PHE A 342 6.05 -3.96 14.87
C PHE A 342 5.43 -5.28 14.43
N TYR A 343 4.69 -5.29 13.31
CA TYR A 343 4.07 -6.51 12.80
C TYR A 343 5.08 -7.63 12.56
N ALA A 344 6.15 -7.39 11.82
CA ALA A 344 7.11 -8.45 11.51
C ALA A 344 7.77 -9.01 12.79
N MET A 345 8.05 -8.15 13.76
CA MET A 345 8.62 -8.60 15.02
C MET A 345 7.58 -9.34 15.88
N ALA A 346 6.33 -8.86 15.92
CA ALA A 346 5.23 -9.48 16.64
C ALA A 346 4.85 -10.84 16.04
N ASP A 347 4.83 -10.97 14.72
CA ASP A 347 4.52 -12.21 14.00
C ASP A 347 5.52 -13.31 14.37
N ALA A 348 6.83 -13.00 14.34
CA ALA A 348 7.87 -13.95 14.72
C ALA A 348 7.69 -14.46 16.17
N TYR A 349 7.34 -13.56 17.10
CA TYR A 349 7.07 -13.95 18.49
C TYR A 349 5.75 -14.69 18.66
N CYS A 350 4.69 -14.30 17.94
CA CYS A 350 3.40 -14.98 18.00
C CYS A 350 3.49 -16.40 17.44
N GLU A 351 4.17 -16.60 16.31
CA GLU A 351 4.42 -17.92 15.72
C GLU A 351 5.20 -18.83 16.68
N ALA A 352 6.27 -18.32 17.29
CA ALA A 352 7.07 -19.08 18.26
C ALA A 352 6.28 -19.52 19.51
N ASN A 353 5.14 -18.87 19.78
CA ASN A 353 4.33 -19.10 20.98
C ASN A 353 2.91 -19.58 20.68
N ASN A 354 2.62 -19.99 19.44
CA ASN A 354 1.31 -20.47 19.00
C ASN A 354 0.16 -19.50 19.31
N LEU A 355 0.39 -18.21 19.07
CA LEU A 355 -0.61 -17.14 19.16
C LEU A 355 -1.04 -16.70 17.76
N ASP A 356 -2.32 -16.37 17.61
CA ASP A 356 -2.86 -15.81 16.38
C ASP A 356 -2.68 -14.29 16.37
N LEU A 357 -2.10 -13.75 15.29
CA LEU A 357 -1.88 -12.32 15.08
C LEU A 357 -2.60 -11.90 13.79
N SER A 358 -3.60 -11.02 13.91
CA SER A 358 -4.31 -10.45 12.76
C SER A 358 -4.08 -8.93 12.69
N ARG A 359 -3.91 -8.41 11.47
CA ARG A 359 -3.80 -6.97 11.18
C ARG A 359 -5.16 -6.41 10.79
N GLU A 360 -5.44 -5.16 11.11
CA GLU A 360 -6.64 -4.46 10.59
C GLU A 360 -7.96 -5.21 10.82
N ALA A 361 -8.08 -5.98 11.91
CA ALA A 361 -9.28 -6.74 12.25
C ALA A 361 -10.51 -5.83 12.19
N ASN A 362 -11.40 -6.12 11.24
CA ASN A 362 -12.49 -5.22 10.87
C ASN A 362 -13.83 -5.86 11.25
N ALA A 363 -14.26 -5.69 12.51
CA ALA A 363 -15.63 -6.00 12.93
C ALA A 363 -16.68 -4.94 12.48
N GLY A 364 -16.45 -4.29 11.33
CA GLY A 364 -17.42 -3.43 10.64
C GLY A 364 -17.43 -1.94 10.99
N ARG A 365 -16.53 -1.43 11.85
CA ARG A 365 -16.51 0.00 12.26
C ARG A 365 -15.13 0.67 12.28
N GLY A 366 -14.16 0.07 11.61
CA GLY A 366 -12.79 0.59 11.44
C GLY A 366 -11.75 -0.47 11.80
N PRO A 367 -10.53 -0.41 11.24
CA PRO A 367 -9.46 -1.36 11.57
C PRO A 367 -8.64 -0.96 12.81
N VAL A 368 -8.39 -1.90 13.73
CA VAL A 368 -7.29 -1.81 14.73
C VAL A 368 -5.99 -2.19 14.03
N ASP A 369 -4.87 -1.56 14.36
CA ASP A 369 -3.59 -1.96 13.78
C ASP A 369 -3.27 -3.46 13.98
N PHE A 370 -3.38 -3.99 15.21
CA PHE A 370 -3.12 -5.41 15.53
C PHE A 370 -4.10 -6.00 16.54
N LYS A 371 -4.47 -7.26 16.35
CA LYS A 371 -5.18 -8.09 17.32
C LYS A 371 -4.41 -9.39 17.52
N VAL A 372 -4.11 -9.69 18.77
CA VAL A 372 -3.49 -10.94 19.21
C VAL A 372 -4.53 -11.77 19.95
N SER A 373 -4.64 -13.04 19.61
CA SER A 373 -5.59 -13.95 20.24
C SER A 373 -5.01 -15.30 20.61
N ALA A 374 -5.56 -15.88 21.67
CA ALA A 374 -5.37 -17.28 22.04
C ALA A 374 -6.75 -17.93 22.12
N GLY A 375 -7.16 -18.54 21.01
CA GLY A 375 -8.52 -19.03 20.82
C GLY A 375 -9.57 -17.91 20.79
N TYR A 376 -10.84 -18.28 20.94
CA TYR A 376 -11.95 -17.34 20.71
C TYR A 376 -12.25 -16.39 21.88
N ARG A 377 -11.73 -16.62 23.09
CA ARG A 377 -12.11 -15.82 24.28
C ARG A 377 -11.10 -14.74 24.64
N THR A 378 -9.82 -14.98 24.35
CA THR A 378 -8.74 -14.07 24.71
C THR A 378 -8.34 -13.23 23.51
N ARG A 379 -8.59 -11.91 23.58
CA ARG A 379 -8.23 -10.95 22.52
C ARG A 379 -7.59 -9.71 23.12
N ILE A 380 -6.42 -9.34 22.64
CA ILE A 380 -5.74 -8.10 22.99
C ILE A 380 -5.52 -7.32 21.71
N VAL A 381 -5.77 -6.02 21.76
CA VAL A 381 -5.59 -5.11 20.63
C VAL A 381 -4.43 -4.16 20.88
N VAL A 382 -3.61 -3.92 19.87
CA VAL A 382 -2.49 -2.97 19.90
C VAL A 382 -2.71 -1.95 18.79
N GLU A 383 -2.78 -0.68 19.17
CA GLU A 383 -2.75 0.45 18.24
C GLU A 383 -1.39 1.14 18.33
N ILE A 384 -0.81 1.49 17.20
CA ILE A 384 0.44 2.23 17.12
C ILE A 384 0.19 3.63 16.55
N LYS A 385 0.70 4.65 17.24
CA LYS A 385 0.68 6.04 16.77
C LYS A 385 2.02 6.73 16.89
N LEU A 386 2.36 7.55 15.87
CA LEU A 386 3.42 8.54 16.02
C LEU A 386 2.90 9.71 16.87
N SER A 387 3.75 10.24 17.75
CA SER A 387 3.46 11.43 18.57
C SER A 387 3.08 12.68 17.75
N SER A 388 3.49 12.76 16.48
CA SER A 388 3.11 13.83 15.55
C SER A 388 1.76 13.64 14.88
N ASN A 389 1.08 12.50 15.08
CA ASN A 389 -0.19 12.23 14.42
C ASN A 389 -1.27 13.20 14.93
N SER A 390 -1.89 13.97 14.03
CA SER A 390 -2.94 14.94 14.38
C SER A 390 -4.16 14.29 15.04
N LYS A 391 -4.37 12.99 14.81
CA LYS A 391 -5.47 12.20 15.34
C LYS A 391 -5.10 11.43 16.62
N LEU A 392 -3.90 11.58 17.19
CA LEU A 392 -3.44 10.86 18.39
C LEU A 392 -4.50 10.87 19.51
N ILE A 393 -4.92 12.05 19.96
CA ILE A 393 -5.88 12.16 21.08
C ILE A 393 -7.27 11.66 20.69
N GLY A 394 -7.71 11.96 19.46
CA GLY A 394 -9.02 11.52 18.97
C GLY A 394 -9.10 10.02 18.70
N GLY A 395 -7.98 9.37 18.37
CA GLY A 395 -7.83 7.93 18.23
C GLY A 395 -7.89 7.26 19.60
N PHE A 396 -7.09 7.74 20.56
CA PHE A 396 -7.09 7.25 21.94
C PHE A 396 -8.51 7.25 22.56
N LYS A 397 -9.28 8.32 22.39
CA LYS A 397 -10.66 8.40 22.91
C LYS A 397 -11.65 7.50 22.18
N ARG A 398 -11.57 7.38 20.85
CA ARG A 398 -12.52 6.55 20.07
C ARG A 398 -12.29 5.05 20.28
N GLN A 399 -11.02 4.65 20.33
CA GLN A 399 -10.64 3.23 20.38
C GLN A 399 -10.95 2.56 21.73
N VAL A 400 -11.31 3.36 22.72
CA VAL A 400 -11.78 2.97 24.06
C VAL A 400 -13.23 2.48 24.05
N GLY A 401 -14.10 3.16 23.31
CA GLY A 401 -15.52 2.84 23.27
C GLY A 401 -15.88 1.75 22.26
N GLU A 402 -15.21 1.73 21.11
CA GLU A 402 -15.67 0.95 19.96
C GLU A 402 -15.14 -0.49 19.93
N TYR A 403 -13.84 -0.74 20.18
CA TYR A 403 -13.26 -2.08 20.05
C TYR A 403 -13.47 -3.01 21.23
N ALA A 404 -13.40 -2.49 22.46
CA ALA A 404 -13.70 -3.30 23.63
C ALA A 404 -15.13 -3.88 23.57
N LYS A 405 -16.05 -3.16 22.92
CA LYS A 405 -17.43 -3.61 22.68
C LYS A 405 -17.59 -4.47 21.42
N SER A 406 -16.96 -4.12 20.28
CA SER A 406 -17.14 -4.85 19.02
C SER A 406 -16.29 -6.12 18.89
N GLU A 407 -15.05 -6.11 19.39
CA GLU A 407 -14.12 -7.25 19.30
C GLU A 407 -14.12 -8.11 20.57
N LYS A 408 -14.86 -7.73 21.63
CA LYS A 408 -14.78 -8.36 22.96
C LYS A 408 -13.32 -8.46 23.46
N ALA A 409 -12.51 -7.45 23.17
CA ALA A 409 -11.12 -7.41 23.57
C ALA A 409 -11.00 -7.27 25.09
N TYR A 410 -10.17 -8.11 25.70
CA TYR A 410 -9.88 -8.06 27.13
C TYR A 410 -9.09 -6.79 27.50
N LYS A 411 -8.12 -6.42 26.66
CA LYS A 411 -7.29 -5.24 26.88
C LYS A 411 -6.92 -4.57 25.56
N ALA A 412 -6.80 -3.24 25.60
CA ALA A 412 -6.24 -2.44 24.52
C ALA A 412 -4.91 -1.82 24.97
N ILE A 413 -3.91 -1.85 24.09
CA ILE A 413 -2.61 -1.19 24.25
C ILE A 413 -2.51 -0.08 23.22
N TYR A 414 -2.19 1.13 23.68
CA TYR A 414 -2.02 2.31 22.84
C TYR A 414 -0.54 2.71 22.84
N ALA A 415 0.20 2.19 21.87
CA ALA A 415 1.63 2.38 21.73
C ALA A 415 1.95 3.70 21.00
N VAL A 416 2.59 4.63 21.68
CA VAL A 416 2.96 5.94 21.15
C VAL A 416 4.46 6.02 20.93
N LEU A 417 4.89 6.21 19.67
CA LEU A 417 6.29 6.47 19.30
C LEU A 417 6.55 7.98 19.38
N ASP A 418 7.33 8.39 20.38
CA ASP A 418 7.74 9.77 20.57
C ASP A 418 8.89 10.10 19.61
N ILE A 419 8.68 11.05 18.69
CA ILE A 419 9.66 11.42 17.66
C ILE A 419 10.22 12.84 17.92
N GLY A 420 10.30 13.25 19.19
CA GLY A 420 10.94 14.50 19.63
C GLY A 420 10.14 15.79 19.42
N LYS A 421 8.90 15.75 18.91
CA LYS A 421 8.14 16.95 18.51
C LYS A 421 7.34 17.63 19.64
N GLY A 422 7.95 17.81 20.81
CA GLY A 422 7.41 18.60 21.92
C GLY A 422 6.31 17.88 22.72
N GLY A 423 6.63 17.52 23.97
CA GLY A 423 5.81 16.71 24.88
C GLY A 423 4.43 17.26 25.30
N LYS A 424 3.88 18.27 24.62
CA LYS A 424 2.49 18.75 24.82
C LYS A 424 1.47 17.63 24.61
N TRP A 425 1.75 16.71 23.70
CA TRP A 425 0.91 15.55 23.45
C TRP A 425 0.76 14.65 24.69
N ARG A 426 1.81 14.50 25.51
CA ARG A 426 1.79 13.71 26.75
C ARG A 426 0.75 14.26 27.72
N LYS A 427 0.76 15.57 27.97
CA LYS A 427 -0.22 16.25 28.84
C LYS A 427 -1.65 16.08 28.33
N ARG A 428 -1.86 16.19 27.01
CA ARG A 428 -3.18 16.01 26.39
C ARG A 428 -3.66 14.56 26.51
N LEU A 429 -2.76 13.59 26.36
CA LEU A 429 -3.06 12.17 26.48
C LEU A 429 -3.39 11.80 27.93
N SER A 430 -2.61 12.26 28.92
CA SER A 430 -2.93 12.08 30.34
C SER A 430 -4.26 12.73 30.74
N ARG A 431 -4.61 13.89 30.17
CA ARG A 431 -5.93 14.49 30.38
C ARG A 431 -7.03 13.59 29.82
N ALA A 432 -6.89 13.09 28.60
CA ALA A 432 -7.85 12.18 28.00
C ALA A 432 -7.99 10.87 28.80
N GLU A 433 -6.88 10.33 29.32
CA GLU A 433 -6.88 9.15 30.19
C GLU A 433 -7.70 9.40 31.47
N ASN A 434 -7.49 10.53 32.12
CA ASN A 434 -8.25 10.91 33.33
C ASN A 434 -9.74 11.15 33.05
N GLU A 435 -10.09 11.71 31.89
CA GLU A 435 -11.49 11.87 31.47
C GLU A 435 -12.19 10.51 31.33
N LEU A 436 -11.52 9.53 30.70
CA LEU A 436 -12.06 8.17 30.55
C LEU A 436 -12.18 7.44 31.89
N LYS A 437 -11.17 7.55 32.77
CA LYS A 437 -11.23 6.99 34.13
C LYS A 437 -12.43 7.53 34.91
N LYS A 438 -12.69 8.85 34.83
CA LYS A 438 -13.82 9.49 35.48
C LYS A 438 -15.17 9.06 34.90
N ALA A 439 -15.22 8.77 33.60
CA ALA A 439 -16.41 8.26 32.94
C ALA A 439 -16.69 6.77 33.20
N GLY A 440 -15.78 6.05 33.90
CA GLY A 440 -15.88 4.61 34.10
C GLY A 440 -15.70 3.80 32.81
N GLU A 441 -15.08 4.40 31.78
CA GLU A 441 -14.82 3.76 30.50
C GLU A 441 -13.53 2.92 30.53
N LEU A 442 -13.42 1.97 29.60
CA LEU A 442 -12.24 1.10 29.50
C LEU A 442 -11.02 1.88 29.02
N VAL A 443 -10.02 2.06 29.89
CA VAL A 443 -8.83 2.83 29.54
C VAL A 443 -7.77 1.94 28.89
N PRO A 444 -7.24 2.27 27.70
CA PRO A 444 -6.17 1.50 27.07
C PRO A 444 -4.90 1.70 27.87
N LEU A 445 -4.05 0.69 27.92
CA LEU A 445 -2.72 0.85 28.46
C LEU A 445 -1.90 1.73 27.53
N ILE A 446 -1.54 2.93 27.99
CA ILE A 446 -0.62 3.82 27.26
C ILE A 446 0.78 3.24 27.37
N PHE A 447 1.41 2.97 26.22
CA PHE A 447 2.76 2.43 26.14
C PHE A 447 3.64 3.38 25.31
N VAL A 448 4.61 4.03 25.93
CA VAL A 448 5.42 5.06 25.24
C VAL A 448 6.79 4.50 24.86
N ILE A 449 7.15 4.70 23.60
CA ILE A 449 8.43 4.33 23.00
C ILE A 449 9.14 5.60 22.56
N ASP A 450 10.34 5.85 23.06
CA ASP A 450 11.23 6.93 22.64
C ASP A 450 11.87 6.55 21.29
N ALA A 451 11.37 7.17 20.23
CA ALA A 451 11.85 7.00 18.87
C ALA A 451 12.59 8.24 18.37
N GLU A 452 13.02 9.14 19.25
CA GLU A 452 13.78 10.33 18.87
C GLU A 452 15.16 9.92 18.33
N LEU A 453 15.58 10.52 17.21
CA LEU A 453 16.92 10.29 16.66
C LEU A 453 17.98 10.81 17.64
N LYS A 454 18.64 9.89 18.34
CA LYS A 454 19.78 10.19 19.20
C LYS A 454 21.03 10.39 18.34
N LYS A 455 21.85 11.39 18.66
CA LYS A 455 23.18 11.54 18.07
C LYS A 455 24.04 10.35 18.51
N SER A 456 24.84 9.78 17.59
CA SER A 456 25.75 8.69 17.92
C SER A 456 26.64 9.05 19.12
N ALA A 457 26.82 8.10 20.04
CA ALA A 457 27.70 8.25 21.21
C ALA A 457 29.16 8.60 20.85
N SER A 458 29.58 8.35 19.61
CA SER A 458 30.89 8.76 19.06
C SER A 458 31.01 10.25 18.73
N ARG A 459 29.92 11.01 18.86
CA ARG A 459 29.82 12.46 18.59
C ARG A 459 29.25 13.25 19.78
N LEU A 460 29.26 12.66 20.98
CA LEU A 460 28.85 13.30 22.23
C LEU A 460 30.06 13.78 23.04
#